data_AF-K0T591-F1
#
_entry.id   AF-K0T591-F1
#
_cell.length_a   1.000
_cell.length_b   1.000
_cell.length_c   1.000
_cell.angle_alpha   90.00
_cell.angle_beta   90.00
_cell.angle_gamma   90.00
#
_symmetry.space_group_name_H-M   'P 1'
#
loop_
_entity.id
_entity.type
_entity.pdbx_description
1 polymer ?
#
loop_
_entity_poly.entity_id
_entity_poly.type
_entity_poly.pdbx_seq_one_letter_code
_entity_poly.pdbx_strand_id
1 'polypeptide(L)'
;MSSSSRWVHRKNIYQSGESEGQSDERRPPVDSFEDDDKHRKGRRVFGGRKRAGSNAHRRLSRSETVIDALEDTNSELARFLFMEQNTPVDNRIIWKSLRSIENFAVGNNEDMRSMRTSLAWFYSLALEPMSVRSERIIMLSEAYAIFGALFLAGTWVLYEWGSNWGEVCKNCPRELDGAFQVVMSLDIIANLFMAMFASFLWLFSVLFSGSDTNFVFQARYMCLFLHILLCTIFVLTSAGIAIAIYTKLAPSWIQMAIAHGFLLTSLFSGVWTTSFFIAEEFPLEYFHFPLWFKYTLIPYPMLFQKSRQRIREGALQRAKDLRRRAYEERNILNDQDEIPVATTSSGRLLRSCADMLGKNRLDVQRYEAKLLEDWLDDVEDLTGLSANDLMRYMPRKLAEMVFSVLHSTEPAEGNPAASGQRVSWDTSDKLQD
;
A
#
# COMPACT_ATOMS: atom_id res chain seq x y z
N MET A 1 -10.23 58.84 -35.20
CA MET A 1 -9.52 57.85 -36.04
C MET A 1 -9.62 56.51 -35.31
N SER A 2 -10.44 55.59 -35.81
CA SER A 2 -10.73 54.30 -35.18
C SER A 2 -9.66 53.27 -35.57
N SER A 3 -9.03 52.62 -34.58
CA SER A 3 -8.13 51.49 -34.85
C SER A 3 -8.94 50.19 -34.84
N SER A 4 -9.19 49.68 -36.03
CA SER A 4 -9.83 48.39 -36.28
C SER A 4 -8.83 47.25 -36.01
N SER A 5 -9.04 46.51 -34.92
CA SER A 5 -8.29 45.28 -34.60
C SER A 5 -8.74 44.14 -35.51
N ARG A 6 -7.92 43.82 -36.52
CA ARG A 6 -8.17 42.74 -37.49
C ARG A 6 -7.60 41.43 -36.93
N TRP A 7 -8.48 40.56 -36.45
CA TRP A 7 -8.16 39.17 -36.10
C TRP A 7 -7.90 38.36 -37.37
N VAL A 8 -6.71 37.76 -37.48
CA VAL A 8 -6.33 36.89 -38.60
C VAL A 8 -6.48 35.44 -38.16
N HIS A 9 -7.52 34.76 -38.65
CA HIS A 9 -7.64 33.31 -38.58
C HIS A 9 -6.63 32.67 -39.55
N ARG A 10 -5.62 31.96 -39.02
CA ARG A 10 -4.81 31.03 -39.81
C ARG A 10 -5.49 29.65 -39.87
N LYS A 11 -5.86 29.23 -41.07
CA LYS A 11 -6.25 27.86 -41.40
C LYS A 11 -4.99 27.02 -41.58
N ASN A 12 -4.87 25.91 -40.85
CA ASN A 12 -3.87 24.88 -41.10
C ASN A 12 -4.31 24.05 -42.32
N ILE A 13 -3.48 24.04 -43.36
CA ILE A 13 -3.59 23.17 -44.53
C ILE A 13 -2.65 22.00 -44.28
N TYR A 14 -3.20 20.79 -44.08
CA TYR A 14 -2.44 19.55 -44.19
C TYR A 14 -2.43 19.12 -45.66
N GLN A 15 -1.25 19.16 -46.27
CA GLN A 15 -0.99 18.53 -47.57
C GLN A 15 -0.40 17.14 -47.33
N SER A 16 -1.13 16.12 -47.77
CA SER A 16 -0.69 14.75 -47.91
C SER A 16 0.31 14.63 -49.05
N GLY A 17 1.52 14.16 -48.77
CA GLY A 17 2.50 13.75 -49.78
C GLY A 17 2.60 12.24 -49.81
N GLU A 18 2.03 11.64 -50.86
CA GLU A 18 2.34 10.29 -51.30
C GLU A 18 3.73 10.26 -51.93
N SER A 19 4.50 9.21 -51.66
CA SER A 19 5.59 8.77 -52.53
C SER A 19 5.79 7.26 -52.38
N GLU A 20 5.29 6.54 -53.38
CA GLU A 20 5.72 5.18 -53.73
C GLU A 20 7.16 5.18 -54.24
N GLY A 21 7.90 4.06 -54.07
CA GLY A 21 9.13 3.82 -54.82
C GLY A 21 10.19 2.91 -54.21
N GLN A 22 9.89 1.60 -54.15
CA GLN A 22 10.73 0.46 -54.59
C GLN A 22 12.21 0.24 -54.16
N SER A 23 12.44 -1.00 -53.67
CA SER A 23 13.60 -1.90 -53.85
C SER A 23 15.00 -1.44 -53.42
N ASP A 24 15.62 -2.12 -52.44
CA ASP A 24 16.45 -3.29 -52.79
C ASP A 24 16.98 -4.06 -51.57
N GLU A 25 17.25 -5.32 -51.88
CA GLU A 25 17.66 -6.47 -51.10
C GLU A 25 19.13 -6.39 -50.64
N ARG A 26 19.43 -6.79 -49.39
CA ARG A 26 20.67 -7.52 -48.99
C ARG A 26 20.72 -7.77 -47.48
N ARG A 27 20.59 -9.04 -47.09
CA ARG A 27 20.96 -9.57 -45.78
C ARG A 27 22.46 -9.87 -45.75
N PRO A 28 23.19 -9.56 -44.67
CA PRO A 28 24.47 -10.21 -44.37
C PRO A 28 24.27 -11.47 -43.50
N PRO A 29 25.27 -12.38 -43.49
CA PRO A 29 25.10 -13.77 -43.10
C PRO A 29 25.18 -14.01 -41.59
N VAL A 30 24.65 -15.18 -41.24
CA VAL A 30 24.71 -15.86 -39.94
C VAL A 30 26.13 -16.38 -39.74
N ASP A 31 26.83 -15.86 -38.74
CA ASP A 31 28.08 -16.47 -38.27
C ASP A 31 27.80 -17.53 -37.22
N SER A 32 28.42 -18.67 -37.48
CA SER A 32 28.36 -19.95 -36.82
C SER A 32 28.97 -19.93 -35.41
N PHE A 33 28.29 -20.64 -34.51
CA PHE A 33 28.87 -21.20 -33.31
C PHE A 33 29.99 -22.18 -33.69
N GLU A 34 31.21 -21.92 -33.23
CA GLU A 34 32.25 -22.94 -33.11
C GLU A 34 32.72 -23.04 -31.66
N ASP A 35 32.76 -24.30 -31.22
CA ASP A 35 33.33 -24.81 -30.00
C ASP A 35 34.79 -24.40 -29.83
N ASP A 36 35.18 -24.05 -28.60
CA ASP A 36 36.57 -24.22 -28.19
C ASP A 36 36.64 -24.83 -26.79
N ASP A 37 36.95 -26.12 -26.81
CA ASP A 37 37.14 -27.02 -25.70
C ASP A 37 38.65 -27.29 -25.60
N LYS A 38 39.33 -26.78 -24.55
CA LYS A 38 40.59 -27.29 -23.96
C LYS A 38 41.25 -26.25 -23.03
N HIS A 39 41.23 -26.50 -21.72
CA HIS A 39 42.42 -27.05 -21.06
C HIS A 39 42.20 -27.40 -19.58
N ARG A 40 42.63 -28.62 -19.30
CA ARG A 40 42.60 -29.41 -18.08
C ARG A 40 43.81 -29.05 -17.19
N LYS A 41 43.60 -28.90 -15.87
CA LYS A 41 44.31 -29.61 -14.77
C LYS A 41 44.35 -28.79 -13.47
N GLY A 42 43.89 -29.39 -12.38
CA GLY A 42 44.09 -28.83 -11.03
C GLY A 42 43.35 -29.58 -9.93
N ARG A 43 43.57 -30.90 -9.81
CA ARG A 43 43.05 -31.74 -8.72
C ARG A 43 43.71 -31.31 -7.40
N ARG A 44 42.94 -30.77 -6.45
CA ARG A 44 43.29 -30.84 -5.02
C ARG A 44 42.10 -31.37 -4.23
N VAL A 45 42.32 -32.57 -3.71
CA VAL A 45 41.50 -33.24 -2.71
C VAL A 45 41.67 -32.47 -1.41
N PHE A 46 40.57 -31.95 -0.83
CA PHE A 46 40.54 -31.57 0.58
C PHE A 46 39.14 -31.75 1.16
N GLY A 47 39.06 -32.65 2.14
CA GLY A 47 38.29 -32.51 3.37
C GLY A 47 36.83 -32.15 3.26
N GLY A 48 35.97 -33.14 3.53
CA GLY A 48 34.56 -32.92 3.87
C GLY A 48 34.40 -31.86 4.97
N ARG A 49 33.90 -30.70 4.57
CA ARG A 49 33.19 -29.77 5.46
C ARG A 49 31.79 -29.65 4.89
N LYS A 50 30.80 -30.09 5.67
CA LYS A 50 29.38 -29.79 5.44
C LYS A 50 29.26 -28.27 5.26
N ARG A 51 29.18 -27.81 4.02
CA ARG A 51 28.78 -26.44 3.72
C ARG A 51 27.31 -26.37 4.09
N ALA A 52 27.02 -25.75 5.23
CA ALA A 52 25.74 -25.13 5.46
C ALA A 52 25.44 -24.27 4.22
N GLY A 53 24.34 -24.59 3.52
CA GLY A 53 23.95 -23.88 2.32
C GLY A 53 23.75 -22.40 2.65
N SER A 54 24.65 -21.55 2.18
CA SER A 54 24.57 -20.09 2.32
C SER A 54 23.62 -19.44 1.30
N ASN A 55 22.69 -20.21 0.73
CA ASN A 55 21.67 -19.73 -0.20
C ASN A 55 20.26 -19.76 0.42
N ALA A 56 20.17 -19.66 1.74
CA ALA A 56 19.01 -19.02 2.37
C ALA A 56 19.11 -17.51 2.14
N HIS A 57 19.01 -17.09 0.88
CA HIS A 57 18.50 -15.75 0.59
C HIS A 57 17.14 -15.72 1.27
N ARG A 58 17.08 -14.98 2.40
CA ARG A 58 15.89 -14.41 3.01
C ARG A 58 14.87 -14.08 1.91
N ARG A 59 14.03 -15.05 1.57
CA ARG A 59 12.69 -14.74 1.12
C ARG A 59 12.04 -14.22 2.39
N LEU A 60 12.13 -12.90 2.59
CA LEU A 60 11.16 -12.19 3.42
C LEU A 60 9.82 -12.73 2.95
N SER A 61 9.20 -13.56 3.78
CA SER A 61 7.85 -14.05 3.54
C SER A 61 7.02 -12.81 3.29
N ARG A 62 6.60 -12.58 2.04
CA ARG A 62 5.60 -11.56 1.74
C ARG A 62 4.34 -12.10 2.39
N SER A 63 4.12 -11.74 3.64
CA SER A 63 2.86 -12.04 4.28
C SER A 63 1.80 -11.30 3.48
N GLU A 64 0.78 -12.04 3.03
CA GLU A 64 -0.22 -11.51 2.10
C GLU A 64 -1.25 -10.65 2.85
N THR A 65 -1.42 -10.90 4.15
CA THR A 65 -2.33 -10.15 5.03
C THR A 65 -1.59 -9.28 6.04
N VAL A 66 -2.27 -8.23 6.51
CA VAL A 66 -1.80 -7.32 7.57
C VAL A 66 -1.56 -8.09 8.88
N ILE A 67 -2.39 -9.10 9.17
CA ILE A 67 -2.30 -9.90 10.41
C ILE A 67 -1.04 -10.75 10.40
N ASP A 68 -0.79 -11.48 9.30
CA ASP A 68 0.43 -12.29 9.16
C ASP A 68 1.69 -11.41 9.23
N ALA A 69 1.60 -10.15 8.77
CA ALA A 69 2.70 -9.20 8.82
C ALA A 69 2.96 -8.77 10.26
N LEU A 70 1.92 -8.59 11.07
CA LEU A 70 2.07 -8.22 12.48
C LEU A 70 2.65 -9.37 13.32
N GLU A 71 2.38 -10.62 12.95
CA GLU A 71 2.89 -11.80 13.66
C GLU A 71 4.37 -12.09 13.36
N ASP A 72 4.84 -11.80 12.14
CA ASP A 72 6.26 -11.85 11.83
C ASP A 72 7.01 -10.62 12.35
N THR A 73 7.72 -10.79 13.47
CA THR A 73 8.63 -9.77 14.05
C THR A 73 9.69 -9.22 13.07
N ASN A 74 9.98 -9.94 11.98
CA ASN A 74 10.89 -9.48 10.94
C ASN A 74 10.22 -8.75 9.78
N SER A 75 8.88 -8.67 9.76
CA SER A 75 8.15 -8.03 8.69
C SER A 75 8.41 -6.53 8.64
N GLU A 76 8.17 -5.97 7.46
CA GLU A 76 8.24 -4.52 7.24
C GLU A 76 7.27 -3.76 8.14
N LEU A 77 6.05 -4.27 8.30
CA LEU A 77 5.01 -3.66 9.12
C LEU A 77 5.36 -3.72 10.62
N ALA A 78 5.93 -4.83 11.08
CA ALA A 78 6.43 -4.95 12.45
C ALA A 78 7.55 -3.93 12.70
N ARG A 79 8.49 -3.77 11.76
CA ARG A 79 9.55 -2.73 11.88
C ARG A 79 9.02 -1.30 11.87
N PHE A 80 7.91 -1.04 11.19
CA PHE A 80 7.23 0.25 11.22
C PHE A 80 6.59 0.55 12.58
N LEU A 81 6.07 -0.47 13.27
CA LEU A 81 5.39 -0.29 14.56
C LEU A 81 6.31 -0.42 15.79
N PHE A 82 7.29 -1.32 15.74
CA PHE A 82 8.15 -1.64 16.88
C PHE A 82 9.44 -0.80 16.86
N MET A 83 9.32 0.45 17.27
CA MET A 83 10.46 1.33 17.52
C MET A 83 11.20 0.91 18.81
N GLU A 84 12.48 0.57 18.72
CA GLU A 84 13.30 0.32 19.91
C GLU A 84 13.61 1.64 20.65
N GLN A 85 13.31 1.67 21.95
CA GLN A 85 13.31 2.92 22.72
C GLN A 85 14.70 3.47 23.10
N ASN A 86 15.80 2.71 23.02
CA ASN A 86 16.97 3.02 23.84
C ASN A 86 18.32 3.09 23.09
N THR A 87 18.50 4.10 22.23
CA THR A 87 19.83 4.71 22.09
C THR A 87 19.76 6.23 22.07
N PRO A 88 20.65 6.92 22.82
CA PRO A 88 20.87 8.34 22.66
C PRO A 88 21.47 8.61 21.28
N VAL A 89 20.91 9.58 20.55
CA VAL A 89 21.38 9.97 19.21
C VAL A 89 22.68 10.76 19.37
N ASP A 90 23.82 10.18 18.99
CA ASP A 90 25.09 10.89 18.98
C ASP A 90 25.17 11.84 17.76
N ASN A 91 25.14 13.14 18.01
CA ASN A 91 25.24 14.19 16.99
C ASN A 91 26.54 14.10 16.17
N ARG A 92 27.59 13.41 16.65
CA ARG A 92 28.84 13.19 15.88
C ARG A 92 28.65 12.27 14.69
N ILE A 93 27.69 11.33 14.73
CA ILE A 93 27.43 10.38 13.65
C ILE A 93 26.84 11.10 12.43
N ILE A 94 25.97 12.09 12.66
CA ILE A 94 25.31 12.87 11.60
C ILE A 94 26.33 13.70 10.80
N TRP A 95 27.26 14.39 11.49
CA TRP A 95 28.32 15.17 10.83
C TRP A 95 29.30 14.29 10.05
N LYS A 96 29.56 13.06 10.52
CA LYS A 96 30.34 12.07 9.76
C LYS A 96 29.57 11.54 8.54
N SER A 97 28.26 11.33 8.67
CA SER A 97 27.39 10.90 7.58
C SER A 97 27.26 11.95 6.47
N LEU A 98 27.16 13.24 6.83
CA LEU A 98 27.15 14.35 5.87
C LEU A 98 28.49 14.58 5.17
N ARG A 99 29.63 14.21 5.77
CA ARG A 99 30.95 14.26 5.10
C ARG A 99 31.18 13.08 4.16
N SER A 100 30.44 12.00 4.33
CA SER A 100 30.56 10.77 3.54
C SER A 100 29.39 10.64 2.56
N ILE A 101 29.15 11.66 1.74
CA ILE A 101 28.12 11.65 0.69
C ILE A 101 28.36 10.51 -0.31
N GLU A 102 29.62 10.09 -0.53
CA GLU A 102 29.96 8.94 -1.38
C GLU A 102 29.52 7.58 -0.81
N ASN A 103 29.57 7.37 0.51
CA ASN A 103 29.04 6.14 1.13
C ASN A 103 27.58 6.29 1.59
N PHE A 104 26.94 7.44 1.37
CA PHE A 104 25.56 7.70 1.77
C PHE A 104 24.56 6.84 0.96
N ALA A 105 24.96 6.38 -0.23
CA ALA A 105 24.22 5.41 -1.02
C ALA A 105 24.38 3.96 -0.53
N VAL A 106 25.45 3.64 0.20
CA VAL A 106 25.76 2.29 0.70
C VAL A 106 25.66 2.29 2.22
N GLY A 107 24.44 2.05 2.71
CA GLY A 107 24.00 2.23 4.10
C GLY A 107 24.72 1.41 5.18
N ASN A 108 25.99 1.68 5.43
CA ASN A 108 26.73 1.22 6.62
C ASN A 108 26.77 2.33 7.67
N ASN A 109 25.71 2.42 8.46
CA ASN A 109 25.77 2.94 9.83
C ASN A 109 24.55 2.43 10.59
N GLU A 110 24.84 1.80 11.74
CA GLU A 110 23.94 1.15 12.69
C GLU A 110 23.07 2.15 13.49
N ASP A 111 22.57 3.21 12.85
CA ASP A 111 21.53 4.04 13.47
C ASP A 111 20.19 3.28 13.37
N MET A 112 19.85 2.71 14.52
CA MET A 112 18.77 1.77 14.84
C MET A 112 17.51 1.87 13.98
N ARG A 113 17.28 0.78 13.23
CA ARG A 113 15.98 0.19 12.84
C ARG A 113 14.89 1.11 12.27
N SER A 114 15.24 2.24 11.67
CA SER A 114 14.34 2.85 10.69
C SER A 114 14.20 1.90 9.49
N MET A 115 12.97 1.67 9.00
CA MET A 115 12.74 0.92 7.76
C MET A 115 13.55 1.46 6.58
N ARG A 116 13.87 2.77 6.56
CA ARG A 116 14.52 3.48 5.44
C ARG A 116 13.79 3.26 4.11
N THR A 117 12.48 3.00 4.14
CA THR A 117 11.65 2.85 2.96
C THR A 117 10.72 4.06 2.84
N SER A 118 10.46 4.48 1.61
CA SER A 118 9.42 5.46 1.31
C SER A 118 8.00 4.87 1.45
N LEU A 119 7.89 3.54 1.57
CA LEU A 119 6.62 2.84 1.82
C LEU A 119 6.03 3.18 3.20
N ALA A 120 6.83 3.72 4.13
CA ALA A 120 6.38 4.23 5.43
C ALA A 120 5.11 5.10 5.33
N TRP A 121 4.99 5.92 4.29
CA TRP A 121 3.82 6.77 4.01
C TRP A 121 2.49 6.01 3.99
N PHE A 122 2.51 4.73 3.60
CA PHE A 122 1.31 3.96 3.28
C PHE A 122 1.10 2.77 4.23
N TYR A 123 2.03 2.49 5.15
CA TYR A 123 1.80 1.44 6.16
C TYR A 123 0.77 1.86 7.21
N SER A 124 0.68 3.14 7.55
CA SER A 124 -0.39 3.61 8.46
C SER A 124 -1.77 3.47 7.84
N LEU A 125 -1.90 3.70 6.53
CA LEU A 125 -3.12 3.41 5.79
C LEU A 125 -3.49 1.92 5.86
N ALA A 126 -2.51 1.02 5.79
CA ALA A 126 -2.74 -0.42 5.95
C ALA A 126 -3.12 -0.84 7.39
N LEU A 127 -3.12 0.07 8.36
CA LEU A 127 -3.47 -0.17 9.76
C LEU A 127 -4.78 0.50 10.21
N GLU A 128 -5.42 1.32 9.38
CA GLU A 128 -6.72 1.95 9.69
C GLU A 128 -7.89 0.93 9.65
N PRO A 129 -9.10 1.16 10.15
CA PRO A 129 -10.19 0.20 9.98
C PRO A 129 -10.54 -0.03 8.51
N MET A 130 -10.92 -1.25 8.11
CA MET A 130 -11.14 -1.62 6.69
C MET A 130 -12.06 -0.64 5.92
N SER A 131 -13.15 -0.17 6.55
CA SER A 131 -14.08 0.81 5.96
C SER A 131 -13.43 2.17 5.67
N VAL A 132 -12.48 2.59 6.51
CA VAL A 132 -11.74 3.85 6.36
C VAL A 132 -10.61 3.70 5.34
N ARG A 133 -9.98 2.52 5.29
CA ARG A 133 -8.87 2.23 4.37
C ARG A 133 -9.27 2.40 2.91
N SER A 134 -10.39 1.78 2.52
CA SER A 134 -10.90 1.81 1.15
C SER A 134 -11.23 3.22 0.70
N GLU A 135 -11.96 3.95 1.53
CA GLU A 135 -12.38 5.33 1.29
C GLU A 135 -11.17 6.25 1.10
N ARG A 136 -10.15 6.11 1.96
CA ARG A 136 -8.92 6.91 1.83
C ARG A 136 -8.13 6.62 0.56
N ILE A 137 -8.09 5.37 0.08
CA ILE A 137 -7.44 5.06 -1.20
C ILE A 137 -8.22 5.67 -2.35
N ILE A 138 -9.55 5.59 -2.33
CA ILE A 138 -10.40 6.24 -3.33
C ILE A 138 -10.10 7.74 -3.35
N MET A 139 -10.23 8.43 -2.22
CA MET A 139 -9.94 9.88 -2.11
C MET A 139 -8.52 10.23 -2.56
N LEU A 140 -7.52 9.44 -2.17
CA LEU A 140 -6.13 9.69 -2.54
C LEU A 140 -5.90 9.52 -4.05
N SER A 141 -6.50 8.50 -4.64
CA SER A 141 -6.43 8.26 -6.09
C SER A 141 -7.15 9.34 -6.89
N GLU A 142 -8.31 9.82 -6.42
CA GLU A 142 -9.01 10.97 -7.00
C GLU A 142 -8.14 12.22 -6.95
N ALA A 143 -7.55 12.52 -5.79
CA ALA A 143 -6.66 13.66 -5.63
C ALA A 143 -5.49 13.59 -6.61
N TYR A 144 -4.79 12.46 -6.72
CA TYR A 144 -3.70 12.30 -7.69
C TYR A 144 -4.15 12.45 -9.14
N ALA A 145 -5.32 11.92 -9.50
CA ALA A 145 -5.85 12.04 -10.87
C ALA A 145 -6.18 13.50 -11.22
N ILE A 146 -6.87 14.19 -10.31
CA ILE A 146 -7.21 15.61 -10.44
C ILE A 146 -5.95 16.46 -10.50
N PHE A 147 -4.98 16.22 -9.62
CA PHE A 147 -3.72 16.96 -9.64
C PHE A 147 -2.95 16.72 -10.95
N GLY A 148 -2.77 15.47 -11.38
CA GLY A 148 -2.09 15.18 -12.65
C GLY A 148 -2.75 15.87 -13.85
N ALA A 149 -4.09 15.93 -13.90
CA ALA A 149 -4.82 16.61 -14.97
C ALA A 149 -4.72 18.15 -14.88
N LEU A 150 -4.83 18.73 -13.67
CA LEU A 150 -4.74 20.18 -13.47
C LEU A 150 -3.32 20.71 -13.72
N PHE A 151 -2.31 20.03 -13.19
CA PHE A 151 -0.93 20.42 -13.39
C PHE A 151 -0.51 20.28 -14.85
N LEU A 152 -1.06 19.34 -15.61
CA LEU A 152 -0.84 19.26 -17.06
C LEU A 152 -1.18 20.57 -17.79
N ALA A 153 -2.31 21.20 -17.45
CA ALA A 153 -2.69 22.49 -18.03
C ALA A 153 -1.72 23.61 -17.63
N GLY A 154 -1.29 23.63 -16.36
CA GLY A 154 -0.29 24.59 -15.87
C GLY A 154 1.07 24.42 -16.54
N THR A 155 1.54 23.18 -16.67
CA THR A 155 2.78 22.81 -17.37
C THR A 155 2.70 23.19 -18.85
N TRP A 156 1.54 23.06 -19.50
CA TRP A 156 1.35 23.51 -20.88
C TRP A 156 1.49 25.03 -21.02
N VAL A 157 0.82 25.79 -20.15
CA VAL A 157 0.94 27.26 -20.14
C VAL A 157 2.39 27.69 -19.91
N LEU A 158 3.09 27.02 -18.99
CA LEU A 158 4.50 27.26 -18.74
C LEU A 158 5.37 26.92 -19.97
N TYR A 159 5.06 25.83 -20.65
CA TYR A 159 5.75 25.43 -21.87
C TYR A 159 5.57 26.49 -22.96
N GLU A 160 4.33 26.91 -23.23
CA GLU A 160 4.06 27.95 -24.22
C GLU A 160 4.76 29.27 -23.89
N TRP A 161 4.73 29.69 -22.62
CA TRP A 161 5.38 30.92 -22.19
C TRP A 161 6.91 30.83 -22.25
N GLY A 162 7.51 29.75 -21.75
CA GLY A 162 8.95 29.57 -21.68
C GLY A 162 9.60 29.24 -23.02
N SER A 163 8.83 28.61 -23.92
CA SER A 163 9.26 28.20 -25.25
C SER A 163 9.56 29.41 -26.15
N ASN A 164 10.57 29.28 -27.00
CA ASN A 164 11.01 30.34 -27.90
C ASN A 164 10.33 30.29 -29.28
N TRP A 165 9.07 29.83 -29.35
CA TRP A 165 8.32 29.83 -30.59
C TRP A 165 8.09 31.25 -31.09
N GLY A 166 8.88 31.66 -32.08
CA GLY A 166 8.56 32.76 -32.98
C GLY A 166 9.53 33.91 -32.99
N GLU A 167 10.09 34.36 -31.86
CA GLU A 167 11.06 35.45 -31.79
C GLU A 167 11.46 35.70 -30.33
N VAL A 168 12.58 36.40 -30.11
CA VAL A 168 12.94 37.24 -28.94
C VAL A 168 14.31 36.93 -28.30
N CYS A 169 14.78 35.68 -28.19
CA CYS A 169 16.09 35.42 -27.55
C CYS A 169 17.19 35.05 -28.55
N LYS A 170 17.66 36.03 -29.34
CA LYS A 170 18.80 35.87 -30.28
C LYS A 170 20.10 35.43 -29.59
N ASN A 171 20.20 35.62 -28.27
CA ASN A 171 21.40 35.37 -27.47
C ASN A 171 21.24 34.21 -26.47
N CYS A 172 20.14 33.44 -26.52
CA CYS A 172 20.02 32.28 -25.64
C CYS A 172 20.86 31.12 -26.19
N PRO A 173 21.66 30.45 -25.34
CA PRO A 173 22.31 29.20 -25.74
C PRO A 173 21.27 28.19 -26.22
N ARG A 174 21.50 27.57 -27.39
CA ARG A 174 20.60 26.54 -27.95
C ARG A 174 20.46 25.35 -27.01
N GLU A 175 21.52 25.08 -26.25
CA GLU A 175 21.60 24.01 -25.26
C GLU A 175 20.59 24.23 -24.13
N LEU A 176 20.37 25.47 -23.70
CA LEU A 176 19.43 25.80 -22.63
C LEU A 176 17.97 25.68 -23.08
N ASP A 177 17.69 26.07 -24.33
CA ASP A 177 16.37 25.86 -24.94
C ASP A 177 16.08 24.36 -25.09
N GLY A 178 17.06 23.57 -25.56
CA GLY A 178 16.95 22.12 -25.62
C GLY A 178 16.71 21.49 -24.24
N ALA A 179 17.44 21.94 -23.21
CA ALA A 179 17.24 21.49 -21.83
C ALA A 179 15.82 21.82 -21.32
N PHE A 180 15.32 23.03 -21.60
CA PHE A 180 13.95 23.42 -21.26
C PHE A 180 12.92 22.48 -21.92
N GLN A 181 13.04 22.25 -23.23
CA GLN A 181 12.12 21.37 -23.96
C GLN A 181 12.11 19.95 -23.39
N VAL A 182 13.28 19.41 -23.03
CA VAL A 182 13.39 18.08 -22.39
C VAL A 182 12.72 18.07 -21.01
N VAL A 183 13.02 19.06 -20.16
CA VAL A 183 12.43 19.17 -18.80
C VAL A 183 10.90 19.24 -18.88
N MET A 184 10.37 20.08 -19.76
CA MET A 184 8.93 20.25 -19.92
C MET A 184 8.26 19.00 -20.54
N SER A 185 8.93 18.33 -21.47
CA SER A 185 8.41 17.07 -22.05
C SER A 185 8.32 15.97 -20.98
N LEU A 186 9.35 15.84 -20.14
CA LEU A 186 9.33 14.90 -19.02
C LEU A 186 8.24 15.26 -17.99
N ASP A 187 8.02 16.56 -17.73
CA ASP A 187 6.98 17.02 -16.82
C ASP A 187 5.57 16.67 -17.35
N ILE A 188 5.33 16.91 -18.64
CA ILE A 188 4.08 16.53 -19.32
C ILE A 188 3.85 15.01 -19.24
N ILE A 189 4.87 14.21 -19.52
CA ILE A 189 4.79 12.74 -19.44
C ILE A 189 4.48 12.30 -18.00
N ALA A 190 5.13 12.89 -17.00
CA ALA A 190 4.90 12.57 -15.59
C ALA A 190 3.47 12.91 -15.16
N ASN A 191 2.92 14.05 -15.59
CA ASN A 191 1.53 14.45 -15.35
C ASN A 191 0.54 13.48 -16.00
N LEU A 192 0.77 13.09 -17.27
CA LEU A 192 -0.07 12.12 -17.97
C LEU A 192 -0.06 10.75 -17.30
N PHE A 193 1.11 10.26 -16.91
CA PHE A 193 1.22 8.99 -16.19
C PHE A 193 0.59 9.07 -14.80
N MET A 194 0.75 10.17 -14.08
CA MET A 194 0.05 10.37 -12.82
C MET A 194 -1.46 10.27 -12.99
N ALA A 195 -2.03 11.03 -13.92
CA ALA A 195 -3.47 11.02 -14.17
C ALA A 195 -3.98 9.62 -14.57
N MET A 196 -3.26 8.94 -15.47
CA MET A 196 -3.60 7.61 -15.94
C MET A 196 -3.54 6.56 -14.82
N PHE A 197 -2.42 6.44 -14.12
CA PHE A 197 -2.25 5.43 -13.07
C PHE A 197 -3.11 5.71 -11.83
N ALA A 198 -3.36 6.98 -11.51
CA ALA A 198 -4.28 7.35 -10.45
C ALA A 198 -5.72 6.98 -10.82
N SER A 199 -6.13 7.18 -12.07
CA SER A 199 -7.45 6.73 -12.57
C SER A 199 -7.59 5.20 -12.53
N PHE A 200 -6.53 4.45 -12.85
CA PHE A 200 -6.54 2.99 -12.68
C PHE A 200 -6.64 2.58 -11.22
N LEU A 201 -5.87 3.21 -10.33
CA LEU A 201 -5.93 2.94 -8.90
C LEU A 201 -7.33 3.24 -8.34
N TRP A 202 -7.94 4.35 -8.78
CA TRP A 202 -9.30 4.72 -8.44
C TRP A 202 -10.29 3.64 -8.90
N LEU A 203 -10.26 3.26 -10.18
CA LEU A 203 -11.14 2.22 -10.72
C LEU A 203 -11.00 0.90 -9.95
N PHE A 204 -9.76 0.45 -9.71
CA PHE A 204 -9.51 -0.77 -8.95
C PHE A 204 -9.96 -0.66 -7.50
N SER A 205 -9.83 0.50 -6.88
CA SER A 205 -10.32 0.71 -5.52
C SER A 205 -11.84 0.62 -5.45
N VAL A 206 -12.58 1.12 -6.44
CA VAL A 206 -14.04 0.96 -6.48
C VAL A 206 -14.43 -0.52 -6.69
N LEU A 207 -13.71 -1.24 -7.56
CA LEU A 207 -14.05 -2.63 -7.90
C LEU A 207 -13.69 -3.65 -6.82
N PHE A 208 -12.57 -3.46 -6.13
CA PHE A 208 -11.98 -4.49 -5.26
C PHE A 208 -11.97 -4.15 -3.77
N SER A 209 -12.20 -2.89 -3.38
CA SER A 209 -12.08 -2.50 -1.97
C SER A 209 -13.10 -3.15 -1.03
N GLY A 210 -14.27 -3.54 -1.55
CA GLY A 210 -15.29 -4.23 -0.77
C GLY A 210 -15.11 -5.75 -0.68
N SER A 211 -14.29 -6.35 -1.55
CA SER A 211 -14.18 -7.81 -1.69
C SER A 211 -12.82 -8.38 -1.28
N ASP A 212 -11.74 -7.59 -1.35
CA ASP A 212 -10.39 -8.04 -1.04
C ASP A 212 -9.76 -7.20 0.09
N THR A 213 -9.59 -7.82 1.26
CA THR A 213 -8.95 -7.21 2.43
C THR A 213 -7.48 -6.86 2.20
N ASN A 214 -6.83 -7.52 1.24
CA ASN A 214 -5.41 -7.33 0.93
C ASN A 214 -5.16 -6.26 -0.13
N PHE A 215 -6.20 -5.83 -0.85
CA PHE A 215 -6.09 -4.82 -1.90
C PHE A 215 -5.38 -3.56 -1.39
N VAL A 216 -5.78 -3.06 -0.23
CA VAL A 216 -5.19 -1.87 0.41
C VAL A 216 -3.69 -2.05 0.66
N PHE A 217 -3.32 -3.21 1.18
CA PHE A 217 -1.92 -3.51 1.46
C PHE A 217 -1.14 -3.48 0.14
N GLN A 218 -1.62 -4.12 -0.92
CA GLN A 218 -0.95 -4.14 -2.22
C GLN A 218 -0.92 -2.76 -2.92
N ALA A 219 -1.98 -1.96 -2.75
CA ALA A 219 -2.10 -0.62 -3.33
C ALA A 219 -0.98 0.34 -2.88
N ARG A 220 -0.33 0.09 -1.74
CA ARG A 220 0.80 0.92 -1.25
C ARG A 220 1.90 1.15 -2.27
N TYR A 221 2.18 0.17 -3.14
CA TYR A 221 3.22 0.31 -4.17
C TYR A 221 2.79 1.25 -5.28
N MET A 222 1.51 1.19 -5.69
CA MET A 222 0.92 2.14 -6.64
C MET A 222 0.87 3.54 -6.03
N CYS A 223 0.44 3.68 -4.78
CA CYS A 223 0.41 4.97 -4.10
C CYS A 223 1.81 5.59 -3.98
N LEU A 224 2.83 4.77 -3.67
CA LEU A 224 4.21 5.23 -3.64
C LEU A 224 4.70 5.68 -5.02
N PHE A 225 4.39 4.92 -6.06
CA PHE A 225 4.74 5.30 -7.43
C PHE A 225 4.10 6.64 -7.82
N LEU A 226 2.81 6.83 -7.52
CA LEU A 226 2.11 8.11 -7.74
C LEU A 226 2.73 9.26 -6.94
N HIS A 227 3.13 9.01 -5.69
CA HIS A 227 3.82 10.02 -4.88
C HIS A 227 5.19 10.41 -5.47
N ILE A 228 5.96 9.43 -5.97
CA ILE A 228 7.23 9.70 -6.65
C ILE A 228 7.01 10.53 -7.92
N LEU A 229 5.97 10.21 -8.70
CA LEU A 229 5.58 11.05 -9.83
C LEU A 229 5.23 12.47 -9.38
N LEU A 230 4.54 12.66 -8.24
CA LEU A 230 4.18 13.99 -7.74
C LEU A 230 5.43 14.81 -7.40
N CYS A 231 6.38 14.20 -6.68
CA CYS A 231 7.65 14.83 -6.39
C CYS A 231 8.43 15.14 -7.68
N THR A 232 8.36 14.26 -8.68
CA THR A 232 9.02 14.46 -9.97
C THR A 232 8.44 15.66 -10.71
N ILE A 233 7.11 15.75 -10.81
CA ILE A 233 6.39 16.89 -11.39
C ILE A 233 6.81 18.18 -10.67
N PHE A 234 6.74 18.20 -9.34
CA PHE A 234 7.15 19.37 -8.55
C PHE A 234 8.58 19.86 -8.88
N VAL A 235 9.54 18.94 -8.98
CA VAL A 235 10.93 19.26 -9.31
C VAL A 235 11.06 19.75 -10.76
N LEU A 236 10.46 19.05 -11.71
CA LEU A 236 10.53 19.39 -13.14
C LEU A 236 9.83 20.72 -13.44
N THR A 237 8.65 20.96 -12.89
CA THR A 237 7.96 22.25 -13.00
C THR A 237 8.80 23.38 -12.40
N SER A 238 9.38 23.19 -11.21
CA SER A 238 10.24 24.20 -10.57
C SER A 238 11.48 24.51 -11.42
N ALA A 239 12.12 23.48 -11.98
CA ALA A 239 13.25 23.63 -12.89
C ALA A 239 12.84 24.31 -14.20
N GLY A 240 11.69 23.92 -14.77
CA GLY A 240 11.13 24.52 -15.98
C GLY A 240 10.85 26.01 -15.79
N ILE A 241 10.24 26.41 -14.67
CA ILE A 241 10.02 27.83 -14.34
C ILE A 241 11.35 28.58 -14.23
N ALA A 242 12.34 28.03 -13.51
CA ALA A 242 13.63 28.69 -13.35
C ALA A 242 14.34 28.89 -14.71
N ILE A 243 14.37 27.86 -15.55
CA ILE A 243 14.94 27.95 -16.90
C ILE A 243 14.17 28.96 -17.73
N ALA A 244 12.83 28.93 -17.72
CA ALA A 244 12.00 29.85 -18.49
C ALA A 244 12.16 31.32 -18.05
N ILE A 245 12.26 31.59 -16.74
CA ILE A 245 12.57 32.93 -16.22
C ILE A 245 13.93 33.39 -16.74
N TYR A 246 14.94 32.52 -16.68
CA TYR A 246 16.26 32.86 -17.18
C TYR A 246 16.23 33.15 -18.69
N THR A 247 15.65 32.26 -19.50
CA THR A 247 15.63 32.41 -20.97
C THR A 247 14.87 33.66 -21.43
N LYS A 248 13.77 34.02 -20.76
CA LYS A 248 12.93 35.17 -21.12
C LYS A 248 13.40 36.50 -20.52
N LEU A 249 13.93 36.49 -19.30
CA LEU A 249 14.25 37.73 -18.57
C LEU A 249 15.76 38.02 -18.48
N ALA A 250 16.64 37.13 -18.94
CA ALA A 250 18.10 37.34 -18.92
C ALA A 250 18.57 38.71 -19.45
N PRO A 251 17.98 39.32 -20.51
CA PRO A 251 18.38 40.65 -20.95
C PRO A 251 18.17 41.75 -19.90
N SER A 252 17.26 41.54 -18.94
CA SER A 252 16.94 42.47 -17.85
C SER A 252 17.24 41.83 -16.49
N TRP A 253 18.50 41.88 -16.05
CA TRP A 253 18.98 41.20 -14.84
C TRP A 253 18.17 41.53 -13.56
N ILE A 254 17.64 42.75 -13.44
CA ILE A 254 16.80 43.17 -12.30
C ILE A 254 15.47 42.40 -12.30
N GLN A 255 14.79 42.32 -13.44
CA GLN A 255 13.52 41.59 -13.57
C GLN A 255 13.72 40.10 -13.31
N MET A 256 14.81 39.54 -13.86
CA MET A 256 15.21 38.15 -13.60
C MET A 256 15.46 37.89 -12.12
N ALA A 257 16.17 38.78 -11.42
CA ALA A 257 16.47 38.66 -10.00
C ALA A 257 15.19 38.72 -9.14
N ILE A 258 14.26 39.63 -9.46
CA ILE A 258 12.97 39.72 -8.76
C ILE A 258 12.15 38.44 -8.96
N ALA A 259 12.04 37.95 -10.20
CA ALA A 259 11.28 36.74 -10.52
C ALA A 259 11.87 35.48 -9.85
N HIS A 260 13.20 35.29 -9.90
CA HIS A 260 13.86 34.21 -9.18
C HIS A 260 13.73 34.34 -7.67
N GLY A 261 13.84 35.57 -7.13
CA GLY A 261 13.64 35.82 -5.70
C GLY A 261 12.23 35.42 -5.26
N PHE A 262 11.20 35.77 -6.04
CA PHE A 262 9.82 35.34 -5.78
C PHE A 262 9.65 33.82 -5.88
N LEU A 263 10.23 33.17 -6.90
CA LEU A 263 10.21 31.72 -7.05
C LEU A 263 10.86 31.03 -5.84
N LEU A 264 12.07 31.43 -5.47
CA LEU A 264 12.82 30.82 -4.37
C LEU A 264 12.13 31.02 -3.02
N THR A 265 11.60 32.22 -2.76
CA THR A 265 10.85 32.50 -1.51
C THR A 265 9.55 31.69 -1.45
N SER A 266 8.83 31.56 -2.56
CA SER A 266 7.60 30.74 -2.64
C SER A 266 7.90 29.25 -2.45
N LEU A 267 8.92 28.72 -3.13
CA LEU A 267 9.34 27.33 -2.99
C LEU A 267 9.84 27.04 -1.57
N PHE A 268 10.70 27.89 -1.02
CA PHE A 268 11.22 27.72 0.33
C PHE A 268 10.10 27.78 1.37
N SER A 269 9.21 28.77 1.28
CA SER A 269 8.08 28.91 2.20
C SER A 269 7.10 27.74 2.11
N GLY A 270 6.80 27.30 0.89
CA GLY A 270 5.93 26.15 0.63
C GLY A 270 6.52 24.85 1.19
N VAL A 271 7.76 24.54 0.83
CA VAL A 271 8.47 23.35 1.35
C VAL A 271 8.61 23.42 2.86
N TRP A 272 8.95 24.58 3.42
CA TRP A 272 9.03 24.78 4.87
C TRP A 272 7.71 24.45 5.55
N THR A 273 6.61 25.08 5.13
CA THR A 273 5.30 24.91 5.76
C THR A 273 4.81 23.46 5.66
N THR A 274 4.91 22.87 4.47
CA THR A 274 4.55 21.47 4.25
C THR A 274 5.42 20.52 5.07
N SER A 275 6.70 20.85 5.28
CA SER A 275 7.60 20.05 6.10
C SER A 275 7.19 19.97 7.56
N PHE A 276 6.83 21.11 8.14
CA PHE A 276 6.35 21.16 9.53
C PHE A 276 5.02 20.42 9.66
N PHE A 277 4.09 20.67 8.73
CA PHE A 277 2.81 19.98 8.69
C PHE A 277 2.99 18.45 8.64
N ILE A 278 3.83 17.93 7.74
CA ILE A 278 4.07 16.48 7.63
C ILE A 278 4.71 15.92 8.91
N ALA A 279 5.68 16.63 9.50
CA ALA A 279 6.35 16.17 10.70
C ALA A 279 5.43 16.15 11.94
N GLU A 280 4.46 17.05 12.00
CA GLU A 280 3.47 17.13 13.08
C GLU A 280 2.32 16.13 12.89
N GLU A 281 1.78 16.04 11.67
CA GLU A 281 0.63 15.18 11.36
C GLU A 281 1.00 13.73 11.09
N PHE A 282 2.23 13.43 10.66
CA PHE A 282 2.69 12.08 10.30
C PHE A 282 4.07 11.77 10.92
N PRO A 283 4.23 11.89 12.26
CA PRO A 283 5.54 11.81 12.90
C PRO A 283 6.18 10.42 12.76
N LEU A 284 5.38 9.35 12.72
CA LEU A 284 5.87 7.98 12.59
C LEU A 284 6.37 7.69 11.17
N GLU A 285 5.59 8.06 10.17
CA GLU A 285 5.94 7.94 8.76
C GLU A 285 7.19 8.76 8.47
N TYR A 286 7.21 10.01 8.94
CA TYR A 286 8.36 10.90 8.82
C TYR A 286 9.60 10.33 9.51
N PHE A 287 9.47 9.69 10.68
CA PHE A 287 10.59 9.01 11.35
C PHE A 287 11.21 7.91 10.47
N HIS A 288 10.40 7.21 9.68
CA HIS A 288 10.88 6.11 8.82
C HIS A 288 11.40 6.53 7.45
N PHE A 289 11.21 7.78 7.02
CA PHE A 289 11.71 8.22 5.72
C PHE A 289 13.22 8.05 5.58
N PRO A 290 13.68 7.72 4.36
CA PRO A 290 15.10 7.65 4.07
C PRO A 290 15.74 9.02 4.27
N LEU A 291 17.01 9.03 4.68
CA LEU A 291 17.72 10.25 5.04
C LEU A 291 17.80 11.23 3.87
N TRP A 292 17.99 10.74 2.65
CA TRP A 292 18.01 11.61 1.47
C TRP A 292 16.70 12.39 1.36
N PHE A 293 15.54 11.73 1.48
CA PHE A 293 14.23 12.38 1.38
C PHE A 293 14.02 13.41 2.49
N LYS A 294 14.44 13.08 3.72
CA LYS A 294 14.43 14.03 4.83
C LYS A 294 15.26 15.26 4.53
N TYR A 295 16.48 15.12 4.01
CA TYR A 295 17.35 16.28 3.82
C TYR A 295 17.13 17.02 2.49
N THR A 296 16.62 16.38 1.45
CA THR A 296 16.41 17.01 0.14
C THR A 296 15.03 17.63 0.00
N LEU A 297 13.99 16.98 0.52
CA LEU A 297 12.61 17.40 0.33
C LEU A 297 12.01 18.02 1.60
N ILE A 298 12.42 17.58 2.79
CA ILE A 298 11.77 17.97 4.05
C ILE A 298 12.78 18.26 5.20
N PRO A 299 13.79 19.14 5.01
CA PRO A 299 14.96 19.20 5.90
C PRO A 299 14.68 19.78 7.29
N TYR A 300 13.76 20.74 7.39
CA TYR A 300 13.77 21.69 8.51
C TYR A 300 13.48 21.10 9.89
N PRO A 301 12.51 20.19 10.07
CA PRO A 301 12.24 19.61 11.38
C PRO A 301 13.40 18.75 11.91
N MET A 302 14.26 18.23 11.03
CA MET A 302 15.42 17.42 11.40
C MET A 302 16.65 18.26 11.78
N LEU A 303 16.73 19.52 11.37
CA LEU A 303 17.87 20.39 11.69
C LEU A 303 17.93 20.73 13.18
N PHE A 304 16.78 20.84 13.85
CA PHE A 304 16.71 21.23 15.26
C PHE A 304 16.61 20.01 16.18
N GLN A 305 17.47 19.93 17.22
CA GLN A 305 17.45 18.83 18.17
C GLN A 305 16.11 18.71 18.92
N LYS A 306 15.51 19.84 19.32
CA LYS A 306 14.20 19.87 19.99
C LYS A 306 13.10 19.29 19.09
N SER A 307 13.08 19.66 17.81
CA SER A 307 12.10 19.14 16.85
C SER A 307 12.30 17.64 16.60
N ARG A 308 13.54 17.17 16.48
CA ARG A 308 13.85 15.73 16.38
C ARG A 308 13.32 14.92 17.57
N GLN A 309 13.47 15.44 18.78
CA GLN A 309 12.95 14.80 19.99
C GLN A 309 11.41 14.76 19.97
N ARG A 310 10.75 15.87 19.66
CA ARG A 310 9.28 15.92 19.52
C ARG A 310 8.76 14.92 18.49
N ILE A 311 9.40 14.84 17.32
CA ILE A 311 9.03 13.89 16.27
C ILE A 311 9.20 12.45 16.75
N ARG A 312 10.27 12.15 17.48
CA ARG A 312 10.50 10.80 18.03
C ARG A 312 9.45 10.45 19.08
N GLU A 313 9.12 11.37 19.97
CA GLU A 313 8.08 11.21 20.98
C GLU A 313 6.70 11.02 20.32
N GLY A 314 6.35 11.86 19.34
CA GLY A 314 5.12 11.75 18.56
C GLY A 314 5.04 10.45 17.75
N ALA A 315 6.16 10.00 17.16
CA ALA A 315 6.25 8.74 16.44
C ALA A 315 5.99 7.55 17.37
N LEU A 316 6.60 7.56 18.57
CA LEU A 316 6.37 6.53 19.58
C LEU A 316 4.92 6.51 20.06
N GLN A 317 4.31 7.68 20.27
CA GLN A 317 2.90 7.79 20.66
C GLN A 317 1.99 7.24 19.55
N ARG A 318 2.18 7.69 18.31
CA ARG A 318 1.41 7.23 17.15
C ARG A 318 1.56 5.73 16.90
N ALA A 319 2.77 5.17 17.07
CA ALA A 319 3.00 3.73 16.96
C ALA A 319 2.24 2.94 18.02
N LYS A 320 2.20 3.43 19.28
CA LYS A 320 1.40 2.82 20.35
C LYS A 320 -0.09 2.89 20.05
N ASP A 321 -0.58 4.02 19.53
CA ASP A 321 -1.98 4.21 19.19
C ASP A 321 -2.41 3.29 18.04
N LEU A 322 -1.63 3.22 16.95
CA LEU A 322 -1.89 2.32 15.83
C LEU A 322 -1.82 0.85 16.27
N ARG A 323 -0.86 0.50 17.13
CA ARG A 323 -0.76 -0.83 17.70
C ARG A 323 -2.02 -1.18 18.50
N ARG A 324 -2.45 -0.28 19.41
CA ARG A 324 -3.66 -0.51 20.23
C ARG A 324 -4.87 -0.76 19.34
N ARG A 325 -5.10 0.09 18.33
CA ARG A 325 -6.22 -0.07 17.39
C ARG A 325 -6.16 -1.40 16.63
N ALA A 326 -4.98 -1.79 16.15
CA ALA A 326 -4.83 -3.06 15.43
C ALA A 326 -5.15 -4.28 16.31
N TYR A 327 -4.81 -4.24 17.61
CA TYR A 327 -5.19 -5.31 18.55
C TYR A 327 -6.68 -5.26 18.93
N GLU A 328 -7.27 -4.07 19.08
CA GLU A 328 -8.71 -3.91 19.32
C GLU A 328 -9.52 -4.49 18.15
N GLU A 329 -9.15 -4.17 16.91
CA GLU A 329 -9.77 -4.73 15.70
C GLU A 329 -9.62 -6.25 15.63
N ARG A 330 -8.42 -6.78 15.97
CA ARG A 330 -8.20 -8.24 16.07
C ARG A 330 -9.10 -8.89 17.11
N ASN A 331 -9.25 -8.28 18.28
CA ASN A 331 -10.08 -8.84 19.34
C ASN A 331 -11.55 -8.86 18.92
N ILE A 332 -12.05 -7.79 18.28
CA ILE A 332 -13.42 -7.75 17.74
C ILE A 332 -13.63 -8.87 16.70
N LEU A 333 -12.65 -9.11 15.82
CA LEU A 333 -12.73 -10.19 14.83
C LEU A 333 -12.66 -11.58 15.47
N ASN A 334 -11.80 -11.76 16.47
CA ASN A 334 -11.70 -13.01 17.22
C ASN A 334 -12.97 -13.29 18.04
N ASP A 335 -13.58 -12.27 18.66
CA ASP A 335 -14.84 -12.40 19.40
C ASP A 335 -16.02 -12.72 18.47
N GLN A 336 -15.93 -12.37 17.17
CA GLN A 336 -16.89 -12.81 16.15
C GLN A 336 -16.64 -14.25 15.67
N ASP A 337 -15.40 -14.73 15.74
CA ASP A 337 -14.99 -16.08 15.34
C ASP A 337 -15.10 -17.10 16.49
N GLU A 338 -15.15 -16.66 17.74
CA GLU A 338 -15.56 -17.50 18.87
C GLU A 338 -17.03 -17.85 18.68
N ILE A 339 -17.28 -19.00 18.04
CA ILE A 339 -18.60 -19.63 17.93
C ILE A 339 -19.18 -19.63 19.35
N PRO A 340 -20.14 -18.77 19.67
CA PRO A 340 -20.55 -18.63 21.06
C PRO A 340 -21.18 -19.97 21.46
N VAL A 341 -20.72 -20.47 22.61
CA VAL A 341 -21.12 -21.80 23.11
C VAL A 341 -22.63 -21.86 23.12
N ALA A 342 -23.19 -22.87 22.45
CA ALA A 342 -24.63 -23.06 22.36
C ALA A 342 -25.27 -22.97 23.76
N THR A 343 -26.14 -21.99 23.92
CA THR A 343 -26.74 -21.64 25.22
C THR A 343 -27.88 -22.59 25.60
N THR A 344 -28.54 -23.17 24.60
CA THR A 344 -29.70 -24.06 24.79
C THR A 344 -29.35 -25.53 24.60
N SER A 345 -30.22 -26.43 25.06
CA SER A 345 -30.04 -27.88 24.86
C SER A 345 -30.19 -28.25 23.37
N SER A 346 -31.10 -27.59 22.64
CA SER A 346 -31.23 -27.73 21.18
C SER A 346 -29.99 -27.22 20.43
N GLY A 347 -29.41 -26.09 20.85
CA GLY A 347 -28.14 -25.58 20.30
C GLY A 347 -26.98 -26.57 20.48
N ARG A 348 -26.86 -27.20 21.67
CA ARG A 348 -25.85 -28.24 21.93
C ARG A 348 -26.03 -29.47 21.04
N LEU A 349 -27.28 -29.89 20.82
CA LEU A 349 -27.60 -30.97 19.90
C LEU A 349 -27.20 -30.61 18.46
N LEU A 350 -27.60 -29.44 17.97
CA LEU A 350 -27.26 -28.98 16.62
C LEU A 350 -25.75 -28.90 16.41
N ARG A 351 -25.01 -28.46 17.44
CA ARG A 351 -23.55 -28.40 17.43
C ARG A 351 -22.93 -29.80 17.35
N SER A 352 -23.40 -30.74 18.16
CA SER A 352 -22.98 -32.14 18.10
C SER A 352 -23.26 -32.78 16.73
N CYS A 353 -24.44 -32.54 16.15
CA CYS A 353 -24.79 -33.01 14.81
C CYS A 353 -23.91 -32.38 13.71
N ALA A 354 -23.57 -31.10 13.83
CA ALA A 354 -22.66 -30.43 12.91
C ALA A 354 -21.24 -31.02 12.99
N ASP A 355 -20.76 -31.34 14.20
CA ASP A 355 -19.47 -31.99 14.41
C ASP A 355 -19.46 -33.42 13.86
N MET A 356 -20.54 -34.20 14.02
CA MET A 356 -20.70 -35.53 13.41
C MET A 356 -20.71 -35.49 11.88
N LEU A 357 -21.18 -34.40 11.27
CA LEU A 357 -21.11 -34.16 9.83
C LEU A 357 -19.73 -33.68 9.35
N GLY A 358 -18.75 -33.52 10.25
CA GLY A 358 -17.43 -32.93 9.94
C GLY A 358 -17.51 -31.44 9.56
N LYS A 359 -18.56 -30.74 10.03
CA LYS A 359 -18.84 -29.33 9.74
C LYS A 359 -18.59 -28.46 10.98
N ASN A 360 -17.42 -28.61 11.57
CA ASN A 360 -17.04 -27.99 12.84
C ASN A 360 -16.94 -26.45 12.76
N ARG A 361 -16.99 -25.85 11.57
CA ARG A 361 -17.01 -24.38 11.37
C ARG A 361 -18.39 -23.84 11.00
N LEU A 362 -19.41 -24.70 10.98
CA LEU A 362 -20.76 -24.25 10.69
C LEU A 362 -21.24 -23.40 11.87
N ASP A 363 -21.65 -22.16 11.59
CA ASP A 363 -22.35 -21.33 12.56
C ASP A 363 -23.75 -21.92 12.78
N VAL A 364 -23.93 -22.46 13.97
CA VAL A 364 -25.14 -23.18 14.38
C VAL A 364 -26.13 -22.26 15.05
N GLN A 365 -25.69 -21.08 15.51
CA GLN A 365 -26.51 -20.13 16.24
C GLN A 365 -27.60 -19.54 15.39
N ARG A 366 -27.33 -19.34 14.10
CA ARG A 366 -28.36 -18.90 13.16
C ARG A 366 -29.53 -19.87 13.07
N TYR A 367 -29.29 -21.17 13.30
CA TYR A 367 -30.35 -22.18 13.33
C TYR A 367 -30.99 -22.27 14.72
N GLU A 368 -30.21 -22.17 15.79
CA GLU A 368 -30.70 -22.07 17.17
C GLU A 368 -31.64 -20.86 17.34
N ALA A 369 -31.27 -19.68 16.83
CA ALA A 369 -32.09 -18.47 16.89
C ALA A 369 -33.45 -18.64 16.18
N LYS A 370 -33.47 -19.34 15.05
CA LYS A 370 -34.72 -19.64 14.33
C LYS A 370 -35.61 -20.65 15.05
N LEU A 371 -35.01 -21.62 15.74
CA LEU A 371 -35.75 -22.55 16.59
C LEU A 371 -36.32 -21.82 17.82
N LEU A 372 -35.53 -20.91 18.41
CA LEU A 372 -35.96 -20.04 19.51
C LEU A 372 -37.11 -19.10 19.13
N GLU A 373 -37.13 -18.58 17.91
CA GLU A 373 -38.26 -17.76 17.40
C GLU A 373 -39.60 -18.52 17.48
N ASP A 374 -39.58 -19.83 17.26
CA ASP A 374 -40.74 -20.73 17.33
C ASP A 374 -40.84 -21.50 18.65
N TRP A 375 -40.08 -21.07 19.67
CA TRP A 375 -40.11 -21.61 21.05
C TRP A 375 -39.72 -23.09 21.13
N LEU A 376 -38.72 -23.48 20.33
CA LEU A 376 -38.14 -24.83 20.28
C LEU A 376 -36.73 -24.80 20.92
N ASP A 377 -36.63 -24.39 22.17
CA ASP A 377 -35.35 -24.27 22.89
C ASP A 377 -34.85 -25.58 23.49
N ASP A 378 -35.75 -26.55 23.72
CA ASP A 378 -35.38 -27.85 24.27
C ASP A 378 -35.33 -29.00 23.25
N VAL A 379 -34.46 -29.99 23.53
CA VAL A 379 -34.31 -31.20 22.70
C VAL A 379 -35.62 -31.98 22.60
N GLU A 380 -36.43 -31.96 23.66
CA GLU A 380 -37.73 -32.63 23.73
C GLU A 380 -38.71 -32.06 22.71
N ASP A 381 -38.72 -30.74 22.51
CA ASP A 381 -39.61 -30.07 21.55
C ASP A 381 -39.30 -30.48 20.10
N LEU A 382 -38.06 -30.88 19.83
CA LEU A 382 -37.62 -31.33 18.51
C LEU A 382 -37.99 -32.80 18.22
N THR A 383 -38.30 -33.61 19.23
CA THR A 383 -38.58 -35.05 19.06
C THR A 383 -39.82 -35.31 18.23
N GLY A 384 -40.84 -34.44 18.31
CA GLY A 384 -42.08 -34.56 17.55
C GLY A 384 -41.99 -34.07 16.10
N LEU A 385 -40.86 -33.49 15.68
CA LEU A 385 -40.72 -32.88 14.36
C LEU A 385 -40.12 -33.86 13.35
N SER A 386 -40.71 -33.92 12.15
CA SER A 386 -40.12 -34.69 11.06
C SER A 386 -38.87 -34.00 10.51
N ALA A 387 -37.98 -34.75 9.84
CA ALA A 387 -36.84 -34.16 9.15
C ALA A 387 -37.25 -33.04 8.15
N ASN A 388 -38.43 -33.16 7.53
CA ASN A 388 -38.97 -32.15 6.62
C ASN A 388 -39.40 -30.86 7.35
N ASP A 389 -39.85 -30.96 8.60
CA ASP A 389 -40.21 -29.80 9.41
C ASP A 389 -38.94 -29.09 9.89
N LEU A 390 -37.93 -29.84 10.32
CA LEU A 390 -36.62 -29.31 10.71
C LEU A 390 -35.91 -28.59 9.54
N MET A 391 -36.15 -29.00 8.30
CA MET A 391 -35.62 -28.34 7.09
C MET A 391 -36.07 -26.89 6.91
N ARG A 392 -37.13 -26.44 7.61
CA ARG A 392 -37.56 -25.03 7.60
C ARG A 392 -36.55 -24.14 8.36
N TYR A 393 -35.91 -24.70 9.38
CA TYR A 393 -34.99 -23.98 10.25
C TYR A 393 -33.54 -24.12 9.78
N MET A 394 -33.16 -25.28 9.25
CA MET A 394 -31.76 -25.63 8.97
C MET A 394 -31.56 -26.40 7.64
N PRO A 395 -30.32 -26.49 7.11
CA PRO A 395 -30.05 -27.23 5.88
C PRO A 395 -30.37 -28.72 5.99
N ARG A 396 -30.84 -29.31 4.89
CA ARG A 396 -31.30 -30.71 4.80
C ARG A 396 -30.41 -31.74 5.52
N LYS A 397 -29.10 -31.72 5.27
CA LYS A 397 -28.17 -32.69 5.88
C LYS A 397 -28.07 -32.55 7.40
N LEU A 398 -28.21 -31.33 7.92
CA LEU A 398 -28.23 -31.09 9.36
C LEU A 398 -29.56 -31.54 9.95
N ALA A 399 -30.68 -31.24 9.29
CA ALA A 399 -32.02 -31.68 9.69
C ALA A 399 -32.13 -33.22 9.75
N GLU A 400 -31.63 -33.92 8.71
CA GLU A 400 -31.59 -35.39 8.67
C GLU A 400 -30.72 -35.98 9.80
N MET A 401 -29.60 -35.34 10.14
CA MET A 401 -28.71 -35.77 11.22
C MET A 401 -29.32 -35.51 12.61
N VAL A 402 -29.99 -34.39 12.81
CA VAL A 402 -30.70 -34.08 14.06
C VAL A 402 -31.83 -35.08 14.26
N PHE A 403 -32.63 -35.32 13.21
CA PHE A 403 -33.71 -36.31 13.24
C PHE A 403 -33.20 -37.71 13.57
N SER A 404 -32.11 -38.16 12.92
CA SER A 404 -31.54 -39.48 13.17
C SER A 404 -31.03 -39.64 14.60
N VAL A 405 -30.38 -38.61 15.16
CA VAL A 405 -29.88 -38.62 16.54
C VAL A 405 -31.03 -38.70 17.54
N LEU A 406 -32.05 -37.85 17.40
CA LEU A 406 -33.23 -37.84 18.28
C LEU A 406 -33.95 -39.21 18.34
N HIS A 407 -34.13 -39.86 17.19
CA HIS A 407 -34.85 -41.15 17.09
C HIS A 407 -33.96 -42.36 17.39
N SER A 408 -32.63 -42.21 17.33
CA SER A 408 -31.69 -43.27 17.75
C SER A 408 -31.61 -43.45 19.26
N THR A 409 -32.06 -42.43 20.02
CA THR A 409 -32.05 -42.43 21.48
C THR A 409 -33.31 -43.03 22.12
N GLU A 410 -34.36 -43.34 21.33
CA GLU A 410 -35.49 -44.10 21.86
C GLU A 410 -35.03 -45.52 22.21
N PRO A 411 -35.08 -45.92 23.49
CA PRO A 411 -34.74 -47.28 23.86
C PRO A 411 -35.75 -48.19 23.19
N ALA A 412 -35.28 -49.11 22.35
CA ALA A 412 -36.10 -50.19 21.84
C ALA A 412 -36.76 -50.91 23.02
N GLU A 413 -38.04 -50.63 23.26
CA GLU A 413 -38.88 -51.35 24.21
C GLU A 413 -38.91 -52.82 23.74
N GLY A 414 -38.03 -53.65 24.30
CA GLY A 414 -38.07 -55.09 24.00
C GLY A 414 -36.79 -55.91 24.19
N ASN A 415 -35.62 -55.36 24.55
CA ASN A 415 -34.43 -56.21 24.70
C ASN A 415 -33.54 -55.85 25.92
N PRO A 416 -33.58 -56.63 27.03
CA PRO A 416 -32.87 -56.30 28.27
C PRO A 416 -31.36 -56.65 28.26
N ALA A 417 -30.68 -56.69 27.11
CA ALA A 417 -29.34 -57.29 27.03
C ALA A 417 -28.25 -56.49 26.28
N ALA A 418 -28.43 -55.19 26.02
CA ALA A 418 -27.36 -54.36 25.46
C ALA A 418 -27.10 -53.14 26.33
N SER A 419 -26.14 -53.25 27.25
CA SER A 419 -25.59 -52.14 28.04
C SER A 419 -24.89 -51.14 27.13
N GLY A 420 -25.64 -50.12 26.72
CA GLY A 420 -25.17 -48.95 25.99
C GLY A 420 -24.46 -47.95 26.90
N GLN A 421 -23.41 -47.35 26.35
CA GLN A 421 -22.80 -46.13 26.82
C GLN A 421 -23.81 -44.98 26.60
N ARG A 422 -24.65 -44.72 27.62
CA ARG A 422 -25.57 -43.59 27.65
C ARG A 422 -24.75 -42.31 27.66
N VAL A 423 -24.78 -41.55 26.57
CA VAL A 423 -24.31 -40.15 26.59
C VAL A 423 -25.34 -39.39 27.40
N SER A 424 -25.05 -39.24 28.68
CA SER A 424 -25.80 -38.42 29.62
C SER A 424 -25.70 -36.96 29.18
N TRP A 425 -26.78 -36.40 28.67
CA TRP A 425 -26.91 -34.95 28.39
C TRP A 425 -27.25 -34.13 29.64
N ASP A 426 -27.21 -34.78 30.81
CA ASP A 426 -27.57 -34.22 32.09
C ASP A 426 -26.47 -33.25 32.58
N THR A 427 -26.54 -32.00 32.12
CA THR A 427 -25.75 -30.89 32.67
C THR A 427 -26.39 -30.41 33.97
N SER A 428 -26.07 -31.10 35.06
CA SER A 428 -26.11 -30.54 36.41
C SER A 428 -24.68 -30.17 36.85
N ASP A 429 -24.07 -29.21 36.16
CA ASP A 429 -22.97 -28.44 36.76
C ASP A 429 -23.63 -27.45 37.72
N LYS A 430 -23.84 -27.92 38.94
CA LYS A 430 -24.13 -27.06 40.09
C LYS A 430 -22.93 -26.13 40.28
N LEU A 431 -23.17 -24.85 40.04
CA LEU A 431 -22.50 -23.74 40.72
C LEU A 431 -22.30 -24.12 42.20
N GLN A 432 -21.05 -24.39 42.57
CA GLN A 432 -20.58 -24.20 43.94
C GLN A 432 -19.92 -22.81 43.98
N ASP A 433 -20.30 -22.05 45.00
CA ASP A 433 -19.96 -20.66 45.28
C ASP A 433 -18.47 -20.29 45.16
#